data_AF-M1MJY3-F1
#
_entry.id   AF-M1MJY3-F1
#
_cell.length_a   1.000
_cell.length_b   1.000
_cell.length_c   1.000
_cell.angle_alpha   90.00
_cell.angle_beta   90.00
_cell.angle_gamma   90.00
#
_symmetry.space_group_name_H-M   'P 1'
#
loop_
_entity.id
_entity.type
_entity.pdbx_description
1 polymer ?
#
loop_
_entity_poly.entity_id
_entity_poly.type
_entity_poly.pdbx_seq_one_letter_code
_entity_poly.pdbx_strand_id
1 'polypeptide(L)'
;MEKVLESMIEVAPVIKKIFDEKSAIVICDKETCLYSSDGTETKAATEKGKILDREILKKSGIEEVVFKNKKVLNTLLKKEIHGVDTKSIIIPILNEKSEVVGMLGINTNTEEYRNILSSTEELNNSLKETNSTVSEIASSAVKLSEKLNYMVDNTKATEKLIDESSQAVTLIESIAKQSNLLGLNAAIESSRAGEYGKGFSVVAGEMRKLALDSGESSKKISAALADMSDSMKEIIDTINELGEISTTQAASLEEVSATIEHISSNSEVLFKHINNN
;
A
#
# COMPACT_ATOMS: atom_id res chain seq x y z
N MET A 1 -15.65 44.38 -45.03
CA MET A 1 -15.39 43.10 -44.35
C MET A 1 -16.35 42.08 -44.95
N GLU A 2 -15.97 40.82 -45.12
CA GLU A 2 -16.93 39.83 -45.63
C GLU A 2 -18.01 39.54 -44.60
N LYS A 3 -19.25 39.38 -45.06
CA LYS A 3 -20.44 39.16 -44.20
C LYS A 3 -20.27 37.96 -43.25
N VAL A 4 -19.60 36.89 -43.71
CA VAL A 4 -19.34 35.71 -42.87
C VAL A 4 -18.41 36.01 -41.69
N LEU A 5 -17.41 36.87 -41.87
CA LEU A 5 -16.50 37.27 -40.79
C LEU A 5 -17.23 38.13 -39.75
N GLU A 6 -18.09 39.05 -40.20
CA GLU A 6 -18.95 39.84 -39.32
C GLU A 6 -19.84 38.94 -38.46
N SER A 7 -20.51 37.96 -39.07
CA SER A 7 -21.32 36.97 -38.34
C SER A 7 -20.50 36.13 -37.36
N MET A 8 -19.28 35.74 -37.70
CA MET A 8 -18.41 35.01 -36.76
C MET A 8 -18.01 35.85 -35.56
N ILE A 9 -17.77 37.15 -35.75
CA ILE A 9 -17.47 38.07 -34.65
C ILE A 9 -18.67 38.25 -33.73
N GLU A 10 -19.88 38.37 -34.28
CA GLU A 10 -21.13 38.46 -33.50
C GLU A 10 -21.37 37.21 -32.64
N VAL A 11 -21.01 36.04 -33.15
CA VAL A 11 -21.18 34.75 -32.47
C VAL A 11 -20.01 34.43 -31.50
N ALA A 12 -18.87 35.11 -31.62
CA ALA A 12 -17.68 34.85 -30.79
C ALA A 12 -17.94 34.84 -29.27
N PRO A 13 -18.74 35.76 -28.68
CA PRO A 13 -19.08 35.69 -27.25
C PRO A 13 -19.88 34.43 -26.87
N VAL A 14 -20.70 33.90 -27.79
CA VAL A 14 -21.44 32.65 -27.56
C VAL A 14 -20.48 31.46 -27.60
N ILE A 15 -19.57 31.42 -28.56
CA ILE A 15 -18.52 30.39 -28.63
C ILE A 15 -17.70 30.39 -27.35
N LYS A 16 -17.35 31.57 -26.84
CA LYS A 16 -16.59 31.70 -25.59
C LYS A 16 -17.28 31.07 -24.39
N LYS A 17 -18.61 31.23 -24.28
CA LYS A 17 -19.43 30.58 -23.26
C LYS A 17 -19.49 29.06 -23.41
N ILE A 18 -19.40 28.53 -24.63
CA ILE A 18 -19.33 27.06 -24.85
C ILE A 18 -18.07 26.48 -24.17
N PHE A 19 -17.01 27.27 -24.08
CA PHE A 19 -15.76 26.88 -23.42
C PHE A 19 -15.62 27.43 -21.99
N ASP A 20 -16.74 27.70 -21.31
CA ASP A 20 -16.78 28.22 -19.93
C ASP A 20 -15.88 29.45 -19.70
N GLU A 21 -15.73 30.31 -20.73
CA GLU A 21 -14.83 31.48 -20.71
C GLU A 21 -13.34 31.16 -20.52
N LYS A 22 -12.93 29.88 -20.47
CA LYS A 22 -11.53 29.45 -20.25
C LYS A 22 -10.64 29.63 -21.46
N SER A 23 -11.23 29.54 -22.66
CA SER A 23 -10.51 29.55 -23.92
C SER A 23 -10.41 30.95 -24.51
N ALA A 24 -9.24 31.26 -25.07
CA ALA A 24 -9.04 32.48 -25.84
C ALA A 24 -9.51 32.25 -27.29
N ILE A 25 -10.14 33.28 -27.87
CA ILE A 25 -10.70 33.23 -29.21
C ILE A 25 -10.12 34.37 -30.04
N VAL A 26 -9.65 34.05 -31.23
CA VAL A 26 -9.20 35.02 -32.24
C VAL A 26 -9.92 34.77 -33.56
N ILE A 27 -10.40 35.85 -34.20
CA ILE A 27 -10.95 35.80 -35.55
C ILE A 27 -10.15 36.79 -36.38
N CYS A 28 -9.56 36.30 -37.46
CA CYS A 28 -8.73 37.10 -38.34
C CYS A 28 -9.21 36.94 -39.78
N ASP A 29 -9.06 37.98 -40.59
CA ASP A 29 -8.98 37.79 -42.05
C ASP A 29 -7.57 37.30 -42.43
N LYS A 30 -7.23 37.32 -43.72
CA LYS A 30 -5.90 36.86 -44.19
C LYS A 30 -4.74 37.78 -43.78
N GLU A 31 -5.01 38.99 -43.31
CA GLU A 31 -4.02 40.02 -43.10
C GLU A 31 -4.02 40.59 -41.68
N THR A 32 -5.17 40.67 -41.02
CA THR A 32 -5.36 41.36 -39.73
C THR A 32 -6.29 40.59 -38.79
N CYS A 33 -6.04 40.77 -37.49
CA CYS A 33 -6.93 40.27 -36.44
C CYS A 33 -8.15 41.19 -36.28
N LEU A 34 -9.35 40.65 -36.47
CA LEU A 34 -10.61 41.38 -36.42
C LEU A 34 -11.28 41.32 -35.04
N TYR A 35 -11.07 40.21 -34.33
CA TYR A 35 -11.56 39.99 -32.98
C TYR A 35 -10.55 39.19 -32.16
N SER A 36 -10.40 39.57 -30.90
CA SER A 36 -9.52 38.91 -29.95
C SER A 36 -10.15 38.99 -28.57
N SER A 37 -10.19 37.86 -27.87
CA SER A 37 -10.64 37.79 -26.48
C SER A 37 -9.80 36.76 -25.74
N ASP A 38 -9.27 37.18 -24.59
CA ASP A 38 -8.60 36.28 -23.65
C ASP A 38 -9.63 35.40 -22.93
N GLY A 39 -9.22 34.17 -22.64
CA GLY A 39 -9.92 33.32 -21.68
C GLY A 39 -9.46 33.61 -20.25
N THR A 40 -10.14 33.02 -19.27
CA THR A 40 -9.72 33.09 -17.85
C THR A 40 -8.40 32.34 -17.61
N GLU A 41 -8.08 31.33 -18.42
CA GLU A 41 -6.92 30.46 -18.26
C GLU A 41 -5.93 30.54 -19.45
N THR A 42 -6.27 31.25 -20.52
CA THR A 42 -5.46 31.33 -21.73
C THR A 42 -5.48 32.72 -22.34
N LYS A 43 -4.37 33.12 -22.97
CA LYS A 43 -4.28 34.40 -23.70
C LYS A 43 -4.51 34.22 -25.19
N ALA A 44 -5.12 35.23 -25.80
CA ALA A 44 -5.29 35.30 -27.23
C ALA A 44 -3.92 35.39 -27.94
N ALA A 45 -3.84 34.79 -29.12
CA ALA A 45 -2.56 34.74 -29.84
C ALA A 45 -2.13 36.05 -30.49
N THR A 46 -3.08 36.98 -30.65
CA THR A 46 -2.84 38.31 -31.22
C THR A 46 -3.95 39.26 -30.73
N GLU A 47 -3.70 40.56 -30.81
CA GLU A 47 -4.66 41.60 -30.41
C GLU A 47 -5.48 42.07 -31.61
N LYS A 48 -6.70 42.55 -31.35
CA LYS A 48 -7.55 43.15 -32.38
C LYS A 48 -6.83 44.32 -33.07
N GLY A 49 -6.83 44.34 -34.39
CA GLY A 49 -6.22 45.36 -35.23
C GLY A 49 -4.74 45.10 -35.55
N LYS A 50 -4.09 44.10 -34.95
CA LYS A 50 -2.71 43.74 -35.33
C LYS A 50 -2.66 43.03 -36.69
N ILE A 51 -1.67 43.38 -37.48
CA ILE A 51 -1.31 42.69 -38.73
C ILE A 51 -0.73 41.33 -38.38
N LEU A 52 -1.16 40.29 -39.09
CA LEU A 52 -0.64 38.94 -38.94
C LEU A 52 0.76 38.83 -39.55
N ASP A 53 1.71 38.36 -38.75
CA ASP A 53 3.08 38.11 -39.20
C ASP A 53 3.10 36.91 -40.16
N ARG A 54 3.47 37.18 -41.44
CA ARG A 54 3.53 36.16 -42.48
C ARG A 54 4.57 35.07 -42.19
N GLU A 55 5.65 35.39 -41.50
CA GLU A 55 6.66 34.39 -41.14
C GLU A 55 6.12 33.43 -40.08
N ILE A 56 5.36 33.95 -39.10
CA ILE A 56 4.68 33.14 -38.09
C ILE A 56 3.59 32.27 -38.73
N LEU A 57 2.78 32.83 -39.66
CA LEU A 57 1.74 32.08 -40.38
C LEU A 57 2.31 30.90 -41.19
N LYS A 58 3.52 31.04 -41.76
CA LYS A 58 4.21 29.95 -42.45
C LYS A 58 4.77 28.92 -41.48
N LYS A 59 5.52 29.35 -40.47
CA LYS A 59 6.17 28.44 -39.50
C LYS A 59 5.17 27.64 -38.67
N SER A 60 4.02 28.23 -38.36
CA SER A 60 2.92 27.53 -37.66
C SER A 60 2.15 26.56 -38.54
N GLY A 61 2.32 26.60 -39.86
CA GLY A 61 1.56 25.77 -40.81
C GLY A 61 0.16 26.31 -41.14
N ILE A 62 -0.23 27.48 -40.60
CA ILE A 62 -1.54 28.10 -40.88
C ILE A 62 -1.68 28.42 -42.37
N GLU A 63 -0.66 29.01 -43.00
CA GLU A 63 -0.73 29.36 -44.43
C GLU A 63 -0.97 28.12 -45.30
N GLU A 64 -0.28 27.03 -45.01
CA GLU A 64 -0.33 25.81 -45.81
C GLU A 64 -1.60 24.98 -45.52
N VAL A 65 -1.89 24.70 -44.25
CA VAL A 65 -2.97 23.79 -43.85
C VAL A 65 -4.33 24.49 -43.88
N VAL A 66 -4.41 25.70 -43.32
CA VAL A 66 -5.68 26.42 -43.14
C VAL A 66 -6.03 27.20 -44.39
N PHE A 67 -5.14 28.06 -44.89
CA PHE A 67 -5.47 28.97 -46.00
C PHE A 67 -5.43 28.30 -47.38
N LYS A 68 -4.42 27.48 -47.68
CA LYS A 68 -4.34 26.79 -48.99
C LYS A 68 -5.16 25.52 -49.03
N ASN A 69 -4.98 24.64 -48.05
CA ASN A 69 -5.59 23.31 -48.05
C ASN A 69 -7.00 23.27 -47.44
N LYS A 70 -7.48 24.38 -46.86
CA LYS A 70 -8.83 24.50 -46.28
C LYS A 70 -9.10 23.45 -45.18
N LYS A 71 -8.08 23.06 -44.43
CA LYS A 71 -8.18 22.06 -43.35
C LYS A 71 -8.03 22.70 -41.98
N VAL A 72 -8.63 22.07 -40.99
CA VAL A 72 -8.42 22.42 -39.58
C VAL A 72 -6.98 22.07 -39.20
N LEU A 73 -6.30 23.00 -38.56
CA LEU A 73 -4.98 22.80 -37.99
C LEU A 73 -5.09 22.67 -36.47
N ASN A 74 -4.54 21.59 -35.93
CA ASN A 74 -4.35 21.41 -34.49
C ASN A 74 -2.86 21.52 -34.20
N THR A 75 -2.46 22.41 -33.30
CA THR A 75 -1.05 22.57 -32.92
C THR A 75 -0.92 22.83 -31.42
N LEU A 76 0.20 22.42 -30.84
CA LEU A 76 0.57 22.79 -29.47
C LEU A 76 1.46 24.03 -29.53
N LEU A 77 1.08 25.06 -28.78
CA LEU A 77 1.86 26.27 -28.61
C LEU A 77 2.47 26.25 -27.22
N LYS A 78 3.79 26.37 -27.16
CA LYS A 78 4.56 26.37 -25.92
C LYS A 78 4.34 27.69 -25.16
N LYS A 79 4.52 27.61 -23.84
CA LYS A 79 4.43 28.69 -22.84
C LYS A 79 5.04 30.03 -23.27
N GLU A 80 6.06 30.01 -24.10
CA GLU A 80 6.82 31.16 -24.60
C GLU A 80 5.96 32.24 -25.28
N ILE A 81 4.82 31.87 -25.89
CA ILE A 81 3.95 32.80 -26.63
C ILE A 81 2.69 33.18 -25.83
N HIS A 82 2.15 32.27 -25.00
CA HIS A 82 0.85 32.43 -24.34
C HIS A 82 0.87 32.37 -22.81
N GLY A 83 2.03 32.19 -22.19
CA GLY A 83 2.19 32.12 -20.73
C GLY A 83 1.83 30.76 -20.11
N VAL A 84 1.13 29.88 -20.84
CA VAL A 84 0.82 28.48 -20.51
C VAL A 84 0.92 27.61 -21.78
N ASP A 85 1.13 26.30 -21.62
CA ASP A 85 1.12 25.38 -22.76
C ASP A 85 -0.30 25.19 -23.26
N THR A 86 -0.54 25.52 -24.53
CA THR A 86 -1.88 25.60 -25.11
C THR A 86 -2.05 24.70 -26.32
N LYS A 87 -3.22 24.11 -26.48
CA LYS A 87 -3.67 23.47 -27.70
C LYS A 87 -4.46 24.50 -28.50
N SER A 88 -3.98 24.79 -29.70
CA SER A 88 -4.61 25.74 -30.62
C SER A 88 -5.28 25.01 -31.76
N ILE A 89 -6.57 25.23 -31.90
CA ILE A 89 -7.39 24.73 -32.99
C ILE A 89 -7.67 25.92 -33.92
N ILE A 90 -7.26 25.80 -35.18
CA ILE A 90 -7.37 26.87 -36.17
C ILE A 90 -8.23 26.36 -37.32
N ILE A 91 -9.40 26.97 -37.49
CA ILE A 91 -10.44 26.56 -38.42
C ILE A 91 -10.52 27.61 -39.54
N PRO A 92 -10.47 27.22 -40.83
CA PRO A 92 -10.65 28.16 -41.93
C PRO A 92 -12.09 28.64 -41.98
N ILE A 93 -12.28 29.96 -42.10
CA ILE A 93 -13.59 30.56 -42.35
C ILE A 93 -13.77 30.65 -43.85
N LEU A 94 -14.83 30.01 -44.36
CA LEU A 94 -15.14 29.93 -45.78
C LEU A 94 -16.31 30.86 -46.14
N ASN A 95 -16.24 31.49 -47.30
CA ASN A 95 -17.36 32.23 -47.87
C ASN A 95 -18.32 31.31 -48.65
N GLU A 96 -19.40 31.88 -49.20
CA GLU A 96 -20.41 31.14 -49.99
C GLU A 96 -19.83 30.43 -51.22
N LYS A 97 -18.68 30.88 -51.72
CA LYS A 97 -17.95 30.27 -52.85
C LYS A 97 -16.93 29.21 -52.40
N SER A 98 -16.96 28.82 -51.12
CA SER A 98 -15.98 27.91 -50.52
C SER A 98 -14.54 28.43 -50.56
N GLU A 99 -14.33 29.73 -50.66
CA GLU A 99 -13.01 30.34 -50.58
C GLU A 99 -12.69 30.67 -49.13
N VAL A 100 -11.43 30.46 -48.72
CA VAL A 100 -11.00 30.86 -47.37
C VAL A 100 -10.90 32.37 -47.33
N VAL A 101 -11.52 32.99 -46.33
CA VAL A 101 -11.56 34.45 -46.16
C VAL A 101 -10.98 34.89 -44.82
N GLY A 102 -10.77 33.95 -43.91
CA GLY A 102 -10.10 34.16 -42.64
C GLY A 102 -9.94 32.87 -41.86
N MET A 103 -9.70 33.01 -40.56
CA MET A 103 -9.60 31.89 -39.63
C MET A 103 -10.24 32.21 -38.29
N LEU A 104 -10.74 31.17 -37.64
CA LEU A 104 -11.10 31.13 -36.22
C LEU A 104 -10.01 30.35 -35.49
N GLY A 105 -9.31 30.98 -34.56
CA GLY A 105 -8.37 30.32 -33.66
C GLY A 105 -8.97 30.22 -32.26
N ILE A 106 -8.90 29.04 -31.66
CA ILE A 106 -9.30 28.78 -30.28
C ILE A 106 -8.11 28.19 -29.55
N ASN A 107 -7.70 28.82 -28.45
CA ASN A 107 -6.60 28.35 -27.60
C ASN A 107 -7.16 27.81 -26.29
N THR A 108 -6.77 26.58 -25.93
CA THR A 108 -7.18 25.89 -24.70
C THR A 108 -5.96 25.56 -23.85
N ASN A 109 -6.07 25.68 -22.53
CA ASN A 109 -4.99 25.33 -21.60
C ASN A 109 -4.85 23.80 -21.55
N THR A 110 -3.61 23.29 -21.59
CA THR A 110 -3.31 21.86 -21.52
C THR A 110 -2.63 21.43 -20.21
N GLU A 111 -2.33 22.36 -19.31
CA GLU A 111 -1.61 22.11 -18.06
C GLU A 111 -2.38 21.18 -17.13
N GLU A 112 -3.69 21.38 -16.98
CA GLU A 112 -4.55 20.51 -16.17
C GLU A 112 -4.52 19.05 -16.68
N TYR A 113 -4.66 18.84 -17.99
CA TYR A 113 -4.58 17.51 -18.59
C TYR A 113 -3.23 16.83 -18.35
N ARG A 114 -2.13 17.58 -18.45
CA ARG A 114 -0.78 17.05 -18.19
C ARG A 114 -0.56 16.73 -16.71
N ASN A 115 -1.07 17.57 -15.81
CA ASN A 115 -0.99 17.30 -14.39
C ASN A 115 -1.76 16.03 -14.04
N ILE A 116 -2.94 15.82 -14.61
CA ILE A 116 -3.71 14.58 -14.42
C ILE A 116 -2.95 13.38 -14.99
N LEU A 117 -2.34 13.48 -16.17
CA LEU A 117 -1.51 12.40 -16.74
C LEU A 117 -0.33 12.04 -15.82
N SER A 118 0.43 13.05 -15.36
CA SER A 118 1.55 12.84 -14.43
C SER A 118 1.10 12.18 -13.14
N SER A 119 0.03 12.69 -12.53
CA SER A 119 -0.54 12.10 -11.31
C SER A 119 -1.04 10.67 -11.53
N THR A 120 -1.53 10.34 -12.73
CA THR A 120 -1.98 8.98 -13.08
C THR A 120 -0.79 8.03 -13.24
N GLU A 121 0.31 8.49 -13.84
CA GLU A 121 1.56 7.72 -13.94
C GLU A 121 2.17 7.44 -12.56
N GLU A 122 2.23 8.47 -11.70
CA GLU A 122 2.66 8.34 -10.32
C GLU A 122 1.78 7.35 -9.55
N LEU A 123 0.46 7.48 -9.66
CA LEU A 123 -0.49 6.56 -9.04
C LEU A 123 -0.26 5.10 -9.50
N ASN A 124 -0.03 4.87 -10.79
CA ASN A 124 0.26 3.52 -11.30
C ASN A 124 1.57 2.94 -10.72
N ASN A 125 2.59 3.77 -10.53
CA ASN A 125 3.83 3.33 -9.90
C ASN A 125 3.61 2.99 -8.42
N SER A 126 2.88 3.84 -7.68
CA SER A 126 2.52 3.58 -6.29
C SER A 126 1.67 2.31 -6.13
N LEU A 127 0.74 2.04 -7.07
CA LEU A 127 -0.06 0.81 -7.06
C LEU A 127 0.81 -0.44 -7.26
N LYS A 128 1.80 -0.40 -8.17
CA LYS A 128 2.75 -1.52 -8.37
C LYS A 128 3.56 -1.79 -7.11
N GLU A 129 4.08 -0.75 -6.47
CA GLU A 129 4.85 -0.88 -5.22
C GLU A 129 3.98 -1.41 -4.08
N THR A 130 2.75 -0.91 -3.96
CA THR A 130 1.77 -1.38 -2.97
C THR A 130 1.46 -2.86 -3.21
N ASN A 131 1.25 -3.28 -4.46
CA ASN A 131 0.97 -4.67 -4.79
C ASN A 131 2.15 -5.61 -4.44
N SER A 132 3.40 -5.17 -4.66
CA SER A 132 4.58 -5.92 -4.22
C SER A 132 4.59 -6.09 -2.70
N THR A 133 4.36 -5.00 -1.97
CA THR A 133 4.29 -5.01 -0.49
C THR A 133 3.20 -5.96 0.00
N VAL A 134 2.00 -5.93 -0.60
CA VAL A 134 0.90 -6.85 -0.24
C VAL A 134 1.30 -8.32 -0.46
N SER A 135 1.96 -8.63 -1.57
CA SER A 135 2.45 -9.98 -1.84
C SER A 135 3.52 -10.45 -0.83
N GLU A 136 4.39 -9.55 -0.39
CA GLU A 136 5.41 -9.84 0.62
C GLU A 136 4.79 -10.10 2.01
N ILE A 137 3.79 -9.31 2.39
CA ILE A 137 3.06 -9.51 3.64
C ILE A 137 2.29 -10.83 3.59
N ALA A 138 1.64 -11.16 2.47
CA ALA A 138 0.93 -12.43 2.31
C ALA A 138 1.89 -13.63 2.45
N SER A 139 3.07 -13.56 1.82
CA SER A 139 4.11 -14.58 1.99
C SER A 139 4.57 -14.70 3.45
N SER A 140 4.68 -13.57 4.15
CA SER A 140 5.08 -13.53 5.56
C SER A 140 4.02 -14.14 6.48
N ALA A 141 2.73 -13.93 6.20
CA ALA A 141 1.62 -14.56 6.93
C ALA A 141 1.63 -16.09 6.79
N VAL A 142 1.92 -16.61 5.60
CA VAL A 142 2.09 -18.06 5.37
C VAL A 142 3.25 -18.61 6.21
N LYS A 143 4.43 -17.95 6.16
CA LYS A 143 5.59 -18.36 6.97
C LYS A 143 5.31 -18.29 8.47
N LEU A 144 4.55 -17.28 8.91
CA LEU A 144 4.12 -17.16 10.30
C LEU A 144 3.27 -18.37 10.70
N SER A 145 2.29 -18.76 9.88
CA SER A 145 1.46 -19.94 10.13
C SER A 145 2.29 -21.23 10.26
N GLU A 146 3.27 -21.43 9.38
CA GLU A 146 4.21 -22.57 9.48
C GLU A 146 5.00 -22.55 10.80
N LYS A 147 5.48 -21.38 11.23
CA LYS A 147 6.22 -21.23 12.49
C LYS A 147 5.35 -21.46 13.71
N LEU A 148 4.09 -21.02 13.69
CA LEU A 148 3.14 -21.29 14.76
C LEU A 148 2.86 -22.79 14.90
N ASN A 149 2.65 -23.50 13.79
CA ASN A 149 2.48 -24.96 13.81
C ASN A 149 3.70 -25.67 14.42
N TYR A 150 4.91 -25.25 14.01
CA TYR A 150 6.15 -25.78 14.60
C TYR A 150 6.26 -25.49 16.11
N MET A 151 5.82 -24.30 16.57
CA MET A 151 5.77 -23.99 18.00
C MET A 151 4.78 -24.88 18.74
N VAL A 152 3.59 -25.16 18.19
CA VAL A 152 2.63 -26.09 18.80
C VAL A 152 3.26 -27.46 19.04
N ASP A 153 3.96 -28.00 18.04
CA ASP A 153 4.61 -29.31 18.16
C ASP A 153 5.71 -29.32 19.21
N ASN A 154 6.54 -28.28 19.27
CA ASN A 154 7.59 -28.15 20.28
C ASN A 154 7.02 -27.99 21.70
N THR A 155 5.94 -27.23 21.85
CA THR A 155 5.29 -27.06 23.15
C THR A 155 4.70 -28.38 23.64
N LYS A 156 4.04 -29.16 22.77
CA LYS A 156 3.56 -30.51 23.09
C LYS A 156 4.69 -31.46 23.47
N ALA A 157 5.82 -31.41 22.75
CA ALA A 157 6.98 -32.22 23.08
C ALA A 157 7.57 -31.84 24.45
N THR A 158 7.58 -30.55 24.78
CA THR A 158 8.07 -30.04 26.08
C THR A 158 7.13 -30.41 27.21
N GLU A 159 5.81 -30.32 27.00
CA GLU A 159 4.79 -30.75 27.97
C GLU A 159 4.95 -32.23 28.32
N LYS A 160 5.20 -33.08 27.31
CA LYS A 160 5.50 -34.50 27.54
C LYS A 160 6.74 -34.72 28.40
N LEU A 161 7.81 -33.95 28.18
CA LEU A 161 9.03 -34.03 28.99
C LEU A 161 8.80 -33.57 30.45
N ILE A 162 7.93 -32.57 30.65
CA ILE A 162 7.51 -32.12 31.98
C ILE A 162 6.76 -33.25 32.69
N ASP A 163 5.83 -33.92 32.01
CA ASP A 163 5.08 -35.05 32.56
C ASP A 163 5.99 -36.22 32.95
N GLU A 164 6.90 -36.61 32.07
CA GLU A 164 7.89 -37.68 32.35
C GLU A 164 8.78 -37.31 33.54
N SER A 165 9.21 -36.05 33.63
CA SER A 165 10.00 -35.54 34.75
C SER A 165 9.20 -35.55 36.06
N SER A 166 7.92 -35.18 36.01
CA SER A 166 7.02 -35.18 37.16
C SER A 166 6.82 -36.59 37.73
N GLN A 167 6.69 -37.59 36.85
CA GLN A 167 6.63 -39.00 37.24
C GLN A 167 7.92 -39.46 37.92
N ALA A 168 9.09 -39.09 37.38
CA ALA A 168 10.38 -39.41 37.98
C ALA A 168 10.56 -38.78 39.36
N VAL A 169 10.17 -37.51 39.53
CA VAL A 169 10.23 -36.81 40.82
C VAL A 169 9.28 -37.43 41.84
N THR A 170 8.09 -37.84 41.41
CA THR A 170 7.14 -38.57 42.27
C THR A 170 7.73 -39.90 42.77
N LEU A 171 8.44 -40.63 41.90
CA LEU A 171 9.15 -41.84 42.29
C LEU A 171 10.27 -41.54 43.31
N ILE A 172 11.06 -40.49 43.10
CA ILE A 172 12.10 -40.07 44.05
C ILE A 172 11.49 -39.71 45.40
N GLU A 173 10.37 -38.98 45.44
CA GLU A 173 9.69 -38.65 46.69
C GLU A 173 9.21 -39.92 47.43
N SER A 174 8.71 -40.91 46.69
CA SER A 174 8.34 -42.22 47.25
C SER A 174 9.55 -42.97 47.83
N ILE A 175 10.67 -43.01 47.11
CA ILE A 175 11.92 -43.63 47.57
C ILE A 175 12.46 -42.92 48.81
N ALA A 176 12.40 -41.59 48.86
CA ALA A 176 12.78 -40.80 50.02
C ALA A 176 11.92 -41.15 51.24
N LYS A 177 10.58 -41.23 51.09
CA LYS A 177 9.67 -41.65 52.17
C LYS A 177 10.00 -43.06 52.68
N GLN A 178 10.23 -44.01 51.78
CA GLN A 178 10.59 -45.38 52.14
C GLN A 178 11.96 -45.46 52.83
N SER A 179 12.95 -44.71 52.35
CA SER A 179 14.29 -44.65 52.94
C SER A 179 14.27 -44.05 54.35
N ASN A 180 13.45 -43.03 54.58
CA ASN A 180 13.26 -42.44 55.91
C ASN A 180 12.63 -43.45 56.89
N LEU A 181 11.69 -44.28 56.44
CA LEU A 181 11.12 -45.37 57.24
C LEU A 181 12.13 -46.49 57.52
N LEU A 182 12.94 -46.87 56.53
CA LEU A 182 14.03 -47.84 56.73
C LEU A 182 15.06 -47.32 57.74
N GLY A 183 15.48 -46.06 57.60
CA GLY A 183 16.36 -45.40 58.56
C GLY A 183 15.75 -45.28 59.96
N LEU A 184 14.43 -45.10 60.08
CA LEU A 184 13.73 -45.14 61.37
C LEU A 184 13.86 -46.51 62.03
N ASN A 185 13.55 -47.57 61.28
CA ASN A 185 13.60 -48.94 61.78
C ASN A 185 15.03 -49.32 62.20
N ALA A 186 16.04 -48.91 61.42
CA ALA A 186 17.45 -49.11 61.75
C ALA A 186 17.85 -48.36 63.03
N ALA A 187 17.39 -47.12 63.23
CA ALA A 187 17.67 -46.36 64.45
C ALA A 187 17.03 -47.00 65.69
N ILE A 188 15.81 -47.54 65.57
CA ILE A 188 15.13 -48.28 66.63
C ILE A 188 15.92 -49.54 67.00
N GLU A 189 16.30 -50.36 66.03
CA GLU A 189 17.04 -51.61 66.28
C GLU A 189 18.44 -51.34 66.83
N SER A 190 19.11 -50.27 66.36
CA SER A 190 20.40 -49.80 66.90
C SER A 190 20.28 -49.40 68.37
N SER A 191 19.17 -48.76 68.75
CA SER A 191 18.89 -48.40 70.14
C SER A 191 18.64 -49.65 70.99
N ARG A 192 17.99 -50.66 70.41
CA ARG A 192 17.72 -51.95 71.06
C ARG A 192 18.99 -52.77 71.32
N ALA A 193 20.00 -52.66 70.45
CA ALA A 193 21.30 -53.31 70.60
C ALA A 193 22.22 -52.65 71.67
N GLY A 194 21.83 -51.51 72.24
CA GLY A 194 22.57 -50.84 73.31
C GLY A 194 23.94 -50.33 72.86
N GLU A 195 25.00 -50.60 73.64
CA GLU A 195 26.37 -50.17 73.36
C GLU A 195 26.88 -50.66 71.99
N TYR A 196 26.49 -51.86 71.56
CA TYR A 196 26.91 -52.46 70.29
C TYR A 196 26.26 -51.78 69.06
N GLY A 197 25.16 -51.03 69.25
CA GLY A 197 24.42 -50.36 68.19
C GLY A 197 24.80 -48.89 67.96
N LYS A 198 25.71 -48.31 68.77
CA LYS A 198 26.04 -46.87 68.70
C LYS A 198 26.51 -46.41 67.31
N GLY A 199 27.38 -47.19 66.65
CA GLY A 199 27.86 -46.87 65.31
C GLY A 199 26.76 -46.91 64.24
N PHE A 200 25.88 -47.92 64.31
CA PHE A 200 24.73 -48.04 63.41
C PHE A 200 23.69 -46.93 63.62
N SER A 201 23.52 -46.46 64.86
CA SER A 201 22.62 -45.34 65.17
C SER A 201 23.02 -44.05 64.46
N VAL A 202 24.32 -43.75 64.38
CA VAL A 202 24.83 -42.57 63.64
C VAL A 202 24.52 -42.69 62.14
N VAL A 203 24.78 -43.85 61.54
CA VAL A 203 24.49 -44.10 60.12
C VAL A 203 22.99 -44.01 59.83
N ALA A 204 22.15 -44.57 60.70
CA ALA A 204 20.69 -44.50 60.56
C ALA A 204 20.17 -43.05 60.66
N GLY A 205 20.75 -42.23 61.53
CA GLY A 205 20.46 -40.81 61.64
C GLY A 205 20.80 -40.04 60.36
N GLU A 206 21.99 -40.25 59.80
CA GLU A 206 22.41 -39.59 58.56
C GLU A 206 21.56 -40.04 57.36
N MET A 207 21.21 -41.34 57.29
CA MET A 207 20.32 -41.87 56.26
C MET A 207 18.92 -41.24 56.32
N ARG A 208 18.36 -41.04 57.52
CA ARG A 208 17.08 -40.33 57.70
C ARG A 208 17.17 -38.89 57.23
N LYS A 209 18.24 -38.19 57.59
CA LYS A 209 18.46 -36.80 57.19
C LYS A 209 18.52 -36.67 55.66
N LEU A 210 19.33 -37.49 55.00
CA LEU A 210 19.41 -37.53 53.53
C LEU A 210 18.05 -37.82 52.87
N ALA A 211 17.28 -38.74 53.46
CA ALA A 211 15.94 -39.06 52.96
C ALA A 211 14.96 -37.89 53.10
N LEU A 212 15.00 -37.15 54.22
CA LEU A 212 14.18 -35.94 54.41
C LEU A 212 14.58 -34.83 53.43
N ASP A 213 15.88 -34.57 53.29
CA ASP A 213 16.43 -33.56 52.38
C ASP A 213 16.07 -33.88 50.91
N SER A 214 16.13 -35.16 50.53
CA SER A 214 15.71 -35.65 49.21
C SER A 214 14.21 -35.45 48.97
N GLY A 215 13.37 -35.72 49.98
CA GLY A 215 11.93 -35.49 49.91
C GLY A 215 11.58 -34.01 49.78
N GLU A 216 12.25 -33.12 50.52
CA GLU A 216 12.06 -31.68 50.40
C GLU A 216 12.49 -31.16 49.03
N SER A 217 13.65 -31.62 48.54
CA SER A 217 14.14 -31.26 47.21
C SER A 217 13.19 -31.72 46.11
N SER A 218 12.65 -32.93 46.21
CA SER A 218 11.66 -33.46 45.26
C SER A 218 10.41 -32.58 45.21
N LYS A 219 9.88 -32.15 46.36
CA LYS A 219 8.73 -31.24 46.41
C LYS A 219 8.99 -29.90 45.72
N LYS A 220 10.19 -29.32 45.90
CA LYS A 220 10.58 -28.08 45.22
C LYS A 220 10.64 -28.26 43.71
N ILE A 221 11.17 -29.39 43.23
CA ILE A 221 11.21 -29.71 41.80
C ILE A 221 9.79 -29.92 41.26
N SER A 222 8.91 -30.62 41.97
CA SER A 222 7.51 -30.79 41.56
C SER A 222 6.78 -29.47 41.40
N ALA A 223 6.99 -28.52 42.33
CA ALA A 223 6.41 -27.18 42.21
C ALA A 223 6.92 -26.45 40.96
N ALA A 224 8.23 -26.47 40.71
CA ALA A 224 8.81 -25.86 39.51
C ALA A 224 8.29 -26.50 38.20
N LEU A 225 8.09 -27.82 38.17
CA LEU A 225 7.52 -28.51 37.02
C LEU A 225 6.04 -28.12 36.79
N ALA A 226 5.28 -27.88 37.86
CA ALA A 226 3.91 -27.39 37.75
C ALA A 226 3.88 -25.97 37.14
N ASP A 227 4.74 -25.07 37.64
CA ASP A 227 4.86 -23.70 37.10
C ASP A 227 5.28 -23.71 35.61
N MET A 228 6.17 -24.63 35.23
CA MET A 228 6.54 -24.83 33.82
C MET A 228 5.37 -25.32 32.97
N SER A 229 4.55 -26.23 33.49
CA SER A 229 3.35 -26.72 32.80
C SER A 229 2.34 -25.59 32.57
N ASP A 230 2.11 -24.74 33.58
CA ASP A 230 1.20 -23.60 33.43
C ASP A 230 1.75 -22.57 32.43
N SER A 231 3.06 -22.32 32.45
CA SER A 231 3.72 -21.46 31.44
C SER A 231 3.54 -22.02 30.01
N MET A 232 3.56 -23.33 29.83
CA MET A 232 3.33 -23.96 28.51
C MET A 232 1.89 -23.77 28.02
N LYS A 233 0.90 -23.78 28.93
CA LYS A 233 -0.50 -23.48 28.56
C LYS A 233 -0.65 -22.04 28.07
N GLU A 234 -0.06 -21.08 28.77
CA GLU A 234 -0.07 -19.67 28.34
C GLU A 234 0.59 -19.48 26.96
N ILE A 235 1.68 -20.21 26.69
CA ILE A 235 2.33 -20.23 25.38
C ILE A 235 1.39 -20.77 24.30
N ILE A 236 0.67 -21.87 24.57
CA ILE A 236 -0.31 -22.44 23.62
C ILE A 236 -1.43 -21.44 23.32
N ASP A 237 -1.98 -20.77 24.34
CA ASP A 237 -3.03 -19.78 24.16
C ASP A 237 -2.55 -18.61 23.29
N THR A 238 -1.33 -18.13 23.54
CA THR A 238 -0.70 -17.08 22.72
C THR A 238 -0.49 -17.53 21.27
N ILE A 239 -0.09 -18.78 21.04
CA ILE A 239 0.07 -19.33 19.69
C ILE A 239 -1.27 -19.38 18.95
N ASN A 240 -2.36 -19.76 19.63
CA ASN A 240 -3.70 -19.80 19.04
C ASN A 240 -4.19 -18.40 18.65
N GLU A 241 -4.00 -17.41 19.53
CA GLU A 241 -4.34 -16.01 19.24
C GLU A 241 -3.54 -15.48 18.03
N LEU A 242 -2.23 -15.74 17.97
CA LEU A 242 -1.40 -15.39 16.82
C LEU A 242 -1.86 -16.09 15.53
N GLY A 243 -2.39 -17.31 15.64
CA GLY A 243 -2.99 -18.03 14.53
C GLY A 243 -4.21 -17.30 13.97
N GLU A 244 -5.12 -16.87 14.83
CA GLU A 244 -6.32 -16.11 14.45
C GLU A 244 -5.95 -14.77 13.80
N ILE A 245 -5.00 -14.04 14.39
CA ILE A 245 -4.48 -12.78 13.83
C ILE A 245 -3.92 -13.02 12.42
N SER A 246 -3.12 -14.07 12.23
CA SER A 246 -2.54 -14.40 10.92
C SER A 246 -3.62 -14.68 9.87
N THR A 247 -4.68 -15.42 10.23
CA THR A 247 -5.81 -15.69 9.31
C THR A 247 -6.59 -14.43 8.95
N THR A 248 -6.84 -13.56 9.92
CA THR A 248 -7.52 -12.27 9.70
C THR A 248 -6.67 -11.37 8.79
N GLN A 249 -5.35 -11.33 9.02
CA GLN A 249 -4.42 -10.57 8.20
C GLN A 249 -4.42 -11.06 6.74
N ALA A 250 -4.45 -12.37 6.51
CA ALA A 250 -4.54 -12.93 5.16
C ALA A 250 -5.82 -12.48 4.43
N ALA A 251 -6.97 -12.53 5.10
CA ALA A 251 -8.24 -12.07 4.53
C ALA A 251 -8.23 -10.57 4.19
N SER A 252 -7.68 -9.72 5.06
CA SER A 252 -7.54 -8.28 4.79
C SER A 252 -6.63 -8.00 3.59
N LEU A 253 -5.59 -8.81 3.37
CA LEU A 253 -4.70 -8.65 2.20
C LEU A 253 -5.41 -8.98 0.89
N GLU A 254 -6.31 -9.97 0.87
CA GLU A 254 -7.13 -10.27 -0.31
C GLU A 254 -8.04 -9.07 -0.67
N GLU A 255 -8.64 -8.42 0.33
CA GLU A 255 -9.46 -7.21 0.13
C GLU A 255 -8.63 -6.03 -0.41
N VAL A 256 -7.41 -5.84 0.11
CA VAL A 256 -6.48 -4.83 -0.39
C VAL A 256 -6.08 -5.12 -1.84
N SER A 257 -5.77 -6.37 -2.18
CA SER A 257 -5.47 -6.77 -3.56
C SER A 257 -6.62 -6.46 -4.51
N ALA A 258 -7.85 -6.82 -4.15
CA ALA A 258 -9.03 -6.50 -4.95
C ALA A 258 -9.22 -4.98 -5.14
N THR A 259 -8.95 -4.20 -4.09
CA THR A 259 -9.00 -2.73 -4.16
C THR A 259 -7.94 -2.16 -5.10
N ILE A 260 -6.70 -2.68 -5.07
CA ILE A 260 -5.62 -2.28 -5.98
C ILE A 260 -6.01 -2.55 -7.44
N GLU A 261 -6.58 -3.72 -7.73
CA GLU A 261 -7.06 -4.07 -9.07
C GLU A 261 -8.14 -3.09 -9.56
N HIS A 262 -9.10 -2.75 -8.68
CA HIS A 262 -10.13 -1.76 -8.98
C HIS A 262 -9.56 -0.37 -9.28
N ILE A 263 -8.62 0.11 -8.47
CA ILE A 263 -7.97 1.41 -8.69
C ILE A 263 -7.15 1.39 -9.99
N SER A 264 -6.42 0.31 -10.25
CA SER A 264 -5.64 0.14 -11.48
C SER A 264 -6.52 0.19 -12.72
N SER A 265 -7.67 -0.50 -12.72
CA SER A 265 -8.66 -0.43 -13.80
C SER A 265 -9.18 1.00 -14.00
N ASN A 266 -9.52 1.71 -12.93
CA ASN A 266 -10.00 3.10 -13.01
C ASN A 266 -8.93 4.05 -13.55
N SER A 267 -7.68 3.86 -13.13
CA SER A 267 -6.52 4.60 -13.64
C SER A 267 -6.33 4.42 -15.15
N GLU A 268 -6.49 3.20 -15.65
CA GLU A 268 -6.41 2.91 -17.09
C GLU A 268 -7.55 3.60 -17.88
N VAL A 269 -8.77 3.61 -17.32
CA VAL A 269 -9.91 4.32 -17.91
C VAL A 269 -9.66 5.82 -17.99
N LEU A 270 -9.11 6.43 -16.93
CA LEU A 270 -8.74 7.85 -16.90
C LEU A 270 -7.67 8.17 -17.95
N PHE A 271 -6.63 7.35 -18.03
CA PHE A 271 -5.57 7.51 -19.03
C PHE A 271 -6.13 7.49 -20.46
N LYS A 272 -7.04 6.55 -20.77
CA LYS A 272 -7.72 6.49 -22.08
C LYS A 272 -8.58 7.71 -22.37
N HIS A 273 -9.28 8.26 -21.38
CA HIS A 273 -10.12 9.46 -21.55
C HIS A 273 -9.30 10.72 -21.83
N ILE A 274 -8.12 10.84 -21.20
CA ILE A 274 -7.25 12.00 -21.42
C ILE A 274 -6.58 11.92 -22.80
N ASN A 275 -6.15 10.73 -23.23
CA ASN A 275 -5.48 10.58 -24.52
C ASN A 275 -6.43 10.67 -25.73
N ASN A 276 -7.74 10.51 -25.52
CA ASN A 276 -8.76 10.58 -26.58
C ASN A 276 -9.42 11.96 -26.73
N ASN A 277 -9.09 12.97 -25.90
CA ASN A 277 -9.60 14.34 -25.96
C ASN A 277 -8.49 15.36 -26.31
#